data_AF-A0A0R1VKH2-F1
#
_entry.id   AF-A0A0R1VKH2-F1
#
_cell.length_a   1.000
_cell.length_b   1.000
_cell.length_c   1.000
_cell.angle_alpha   90.00
_cell.angle_beta   90.00
_cell.angle_gamma   90.00
#
_symmetry.space_group_name_H-M   'P 1'
#
loop_
_entity.id
_entity.type
_entity.pdbx_description
1 polymer ?
#
loop_
_entity_poly.entity_id
_entity_poly.type
_entity_poly.pdbx_seq_one_letter_code
_entity_poly.pdbx_strand_id
1 'polypeptide(L)'
;MAGQGLAESVFESDKDQIKELQECGVAAELAAVFSAPIAGAMFLVEEISFSFKPKKVVSILAASFSADFMTILFFGNKPCLYLPVRGYFPINAYWTLPIIGIVLGLLA
;
A
#
# COMPACT_ATOMS: atom_id res chain seq x y z
N MET A 1 -1.32 -12.80 8.08
CA MET A 1 -0.98 -14.09 8.74
C MET A 1 0.40 -14.65 8.36
N ALA A 2 0.84 -14.56 7.09
CA ALA A 2 2.15 -15.08 6.68
C ALA A 2 3.35 -14.43 7.42
N GLY A 3 3.33 -13.11 7.63
CA GLY A 3 4.40 -12.41 8.35
C GLY A 3 4.56 -12.83 9.81
N GLN A 4 3.45 -13.00 10.53
CA GLN A 4 3.49 -13.50 11.92
C GLN A 4 3.98 -14.94 12.00
N GLY A 5 3.49 -15.81 11.09
CA GLY A 5 3.91 -17.21 11.06
C GLY A 5 5.41 -17.37 10.82
N LEU A 6 5.99 -16.56 9.93
CA LEU A 6 7.44 -16.54 9.69
C LEU A 6 8.23 -15.98 10.89
N ALA A 7 7.72 -14.95 11.55
CA ALA A 7 8.36 -14.35 12.73
C ALA A 7 8.45 -15.34 13.91
N GLU A 8 7.36 -16.08 14.18
CA GLU A 8 7.29 -17.02 15.31
C GLU A 8 8.01 -18.34 15.02
N SER A 9 7.94 -18.86 13.78
CA SER A 9 8.48 -20.19 13.45
C SER A 9 9.95 -20.20 13.02
N VAL A 10 10.46 -19.11 12.42
CA VAL A 10 11.80 -19.08 11.84
C VAL A 10 12.77 -18.19 12.63
N PHE A 11 12.28 -17.10 13.23
CA PHE A 11 13.14 -16.05 13.78
C PHE A 11 13.10 -15.90 15.31
N GLU A 12 12.24 -16.65 16.03
CA GLU A 12 12.01 -16.49 17.49
C GLU A 12 11.93 -14.99 17.89
N SER A 13 11.20 -14.23 17.09
CA SER A 13 11.23 -12.77 17.13
C SER A 13 10.52 -12.18 18.36
N ASP A 14 11.05 -11.06 18.86
CA ASP A 14 10.39 -10.27 19.91
C ASP A 14 9.07 -9.64 19.41
N LYS A 15 8.20 -9.20 20.33
CA LYS A 15 6.87 -8.63 20.02
C LYS A 15 6.93 -7.46 19.04
N ASP A 16 7.94 -6.60 19.15
CA ASP A 16 8.11 -5.46 18.22
C ASP A 16 8.46 -5.91 16.79
N GLN A 17 9.26 -6.97 16.66
CA GLN A 17 9.65 -7.53 15.36
C GLN A 17 8.50 -8.32 14.72
N ILE A 18 7.72 -9.06 15.51
CA ILE A 18 6.51 -9.73 15.02
C ILE A 18 5.55 -8.70 14.44
N LYS A 19 5.34 -7.58 15.13
CA LYS A 19 4.48 -6.49 14.66
C LYS A 19 5.02 -5.87 13.35
N GLU A 20 6.32 -5.66 13.25
CA GLU A 20 6.95 -5.16 12.02
C GLU A 20 6.80 -6.14 10.84
N LEU A 21 6.94 -7.45 11.07
CA LEU A 21 6.71 -8.46 10.02
C LEU A 21 5.22 -8.56 9.61
N GLN A 22 4.29 -8.37 10.55
CA GLN A 22 2.87 -8.28 10.23
C GLN A 22 2.58 -7.04 9.36
N GLU A 23 3.11 -5.88 9.76
CA GLU A 23 3.04 -4.62 9.02
C GLU A 23 3.56 -4.79 7.57
N CYS A 24 4.74 -5.39 7.41
CA CYS A 24 5.31 -5.70 6.09
C CYS A 24 4.43 -6.66 5.27
N GLY A 25 3.83 -7.67 5.91
CA GLY A 25 2.95 -8.63 5.23
C GLY A 25 1.65 -7.98 4.72
N VAL A 26 1.06 -7.07 5.49
CA VAL A 26 -0.14 -6.34 5.07
C VAL A 26 0.16 -5.39 3.92
N ALA A 27 1.28 -4.67 3.97
CA ALA A 27 1.67 -3.77 2.87
C ALA A 27 1.99 -4.55 1.58
N ALA A 28 2.65 -5.71 1.71
CA ALA A 28 2.90 -6.62 0.60
C ALA A 28 1.60 -7.11 -0.07
N GLU A 29 0.59 -7.45 0.73
CA GLU A 29 -0.73 -7.85 0.22
C GLU A 29 -1.41 -6.72 -0.56
N LEU A 30 -1.46 -5.51 0.01
CA LEU A 30 -2.02 -4.34 -0.66
C LEU A 30 -1.28 -4.02 -1.97
N ALA A 31 0.06 -4.08 -1.96
CA ALA A 31 0.88 -3.87 -3.13
C ALA A 31 0.60 -4.90 -4.23
N ALA A 32 0.47 -6.18 -3.87
CA ALA A 32 0.19 -7.27 -4.81
C ALA A 32 -1.21 -7.16 -5.45
N VAL A 33 -2.23 -6.74 -4.70
CA VAL A 33 -3.60 -6.61 -5.22
C VAL A 33 -3.74 -5.44 -6.19
N PHE A 34 -3.11 -4.30 -5.89
CA PHE A 34 -3.27 -3.07 -6.67
C PHE A 34 -2.15 -2.80 -7.68
N SER A 35 -1.10 -3.62 -7.68
CA SER A 35 0.14 -3.38 -8.44
C SER A 35 0.71 -1.98 -8.20
N ALA A 36 0.65 -1.52 -6.94
CA ALA A 36 0.96 -0.15 -6.54
C ALA A 36 1.79 -0.16 -5.24
N PRO A 37 3.10 -0.47 -5.31
CA PRO A 37 3.93 -0.72 -4.13
C PRO A 37 4.07 0.50 -3.22
N ILE A 38 4.17 1.70 -3.79
CA ILE A 38 4.28 2.95 -3.02
C ILE A 38 2.96 3.26 -2.30
N ALA A 39 1.83 3.08 -2.98
CA ALA A 39 0.51 3.34 -2.40
C ALA A 39 0.21 2.37 -1.26
N GLY A 40 0.50 1.06 -1.43
CA GLY A 40 0.33 0.05 -0.38
C GLY A 40 1.20 0.33 0.86
N ALA A 41 2.47 0.71 0.65
CA ALA A 41 3.36 1.07 1.75
C ALA A 41 2.91 2.35 2.48
N MET A 42 2.48 3.38 1.74
CA MET A 42 2.00 4.64 2.33
C MET A 42 0.71 4.43 3.12
N PHE A 43 -0.25 3.68 2.56
CA PHE A 43 -1.51 3.36 3.23
C PHE A 43 -1.28 2.66 4.57
N LEU A 44 -0.37 1.70 4.62
CA LEU A 44 -0.04 1.02 5.88
C LEU A 44 0.55 1.99 6.92
N VAL A 45 1.43 2.89 6.48
CA VAL A 45 2.07 3.86 7.38
C VAL A 45 1.07 4.90 7.88
N GLU A 46 0.15 5.34 7.03
CA GLU A 46 -0.87 6.36 7.31
C GLU A 46 -2.02 5.82 8.17
N GLU A 47 -2.60 4.68 7.79
CA GLU A 47 -3.86 4.18 8.38
C GLU A 47 -3.65 3.12 9.46
N ILE A 48 -2.53 2.36 9.44
CA ILE A 48 -2.34 1.20 10.34
C ILE A 48 -1.27 1.47 11.39
N SER A 49 -0.07 1.89 11.01
CA SER A 49 1.06 1.98 11.95
C SER A 49 1.05 3.27 12.77
N PHE A 50 0.50 4.37 12.23
CA PHE A 50 0.52 5.72 12.83
C PHE A 50 1.91 6.21 13.30
N SER A 51 2.98 5.53 12.90
CA SER A 51 4.34 5.69 13.42
C SER A 51 5.35 5.71 12.28
N PHE A 52 5.81 6.91 11.92
CA PHE A 52 6.78 7.10 10.85
C PHE A 52 8.23 6.86 11.34
N LYS A 53 8.61 5.60 11.54
CA LYS A 53 10.02 5.23 11.79
C LYS A 53 10.71 4.90 10.46
N PRO A 54 11.75 5.65 10.04
CA PRO A 54 12.37 5.46 8.72
C PRO A 54 12.83 4.03 8.44
N LYS A 55 13.39 3.36 9.46
CA LYS A 55 13.85 1.97 9.37
C LYS A 55 12.72 1.00 9.02
N LYS A 56 11.55 1.17 9.65
CA LYS A 56 10.36 0.35 9.38
C LYS A 56 9.82 0.58 7.99
N VAL A 57 9.70 1.86 7.60
CA VAL A 57 9.17 2.25 6.28
C VAL A 57 9.99 1.62 5.16
N VAL A 58 11.32 1.59 5.29
CA VAL A 58 12.20 0.95 4.30
C VAL A 58 11.93 -0.56 4.21
N SER A 59 11.71 -1.24 5.33
CA SER A 59 11.36 -2.68 5.34
C SER A 59 10.01 -2.95 4.68
N ILE A 60 9.00 -2.16 5.04
CA ILE A 60 7.63 -2.22 4.48
C ILE A 60 7.66 -1.99 2.97
N LEU A 61 8.42 -0.99 2.53
CA LEU A 61 8.58 -0.66 1.12
C LEU A 61 9.27 -1.80 0.37
N ALA A 62 10.36 -2.36 0.91
CA ALA A 62 11.05 -3.51 0.31
C ALA A 62 10.14 -4.74 0.19
N ALA A 63 9.31 -5.02 1.20
CA ALA A 63 8.33 -6.10 1.16
C ALA A 63 7.26 -5.85 0.08
N SER A 64 6.76 -4.62 -0.01
CA SER A 64 5.77 -4.19 -1.01
C SER A 64 6.30 -4.32 -2.44
N PHE A 65 7.54 -3.89 -2.69
CA PHE A 65 8.20 -4.08 -3.99
C PHE A 65 8.41 -5.54 -4.34
N SER A 66 8.78 -6.38 -3.36
CA SER A 66 8.97 -7.81 -3.59
C SER A 66 7.66 -8.50 -3.97
N ALA A 67 6.55 -8.11 -3.34
CA ALA A 67 5.22 -8.64 -3.64
C ALA A 67 4.69 -8.15 -5.00
N ASP A 68 4.89 -6.88 -5.32
CA ASP A 68 4.55 -6.33 -6.64
C ASP A 68 5.37 -7.00 -7.75
N PHE A 69 6.67 -7.23 -7.52
CA PHE A 69 7.53 -7.95 -8.45
C PHE A 69 7.03 -9.39 -8.71
N MET A 70 6.65 -10.12 -7.67
CA MET A 70 6.02 -11.44 -7.83
C MET A 70 4.72 -11.35 -8.62
N THR A 71 3.90 -10.33 -8.36
CA THR A 71 2.65 -10.09 -9.09
C THR A 71 2.91 -9.89 -10.58
N ILE A 72 3.92 -9.09 -10.94
CA ILE A 72 4.32 -8.86 -12.34
C ILE A 72 4.82 -10.16 -12.99
N LEU A 73 5.54 -11.01 -12.26
CA LEU A 73 6.01 -12.30 -12.79
C LEU A 73 4.87 -13.26 -13.13
N PHE A 74 3.80 -13.31 -12.32
CA PHE A 74 2.68 -14.23 -12.52
C PHE A 74 1.57 -13.66 -13.42
N PHE A 75 1.23 -12.38 -13.26
CA PHE A 75 0.11 -11.72 -13.95
C PHE A 75 0.53 -10.85 -15.14
N GLY A 76 1.84 -10.65 -15.31
CA GLY A 76 2.41 -9.82 -16.37
C GLY A 76 2.46 -8.33 -16.01
N ASN A 77 2.89 -7.51 -16.98
CA ASN A 77 3.25 -6.12 -16.74
C ASN A 77 2.08 -5.12 -16.78
N LYS A 78 0.84 -5.58 -16.66
CA LYS A 78 -0.35 -4.72 -16.68
C LYS A 78 -0.88 -4.57 -15.26
N PRO A 79 -0.88 -3.35 -14.69
CA PRO A 79 -1.45 -3.15 -13.37
C PRO A 79 -2.95 -3.46 -13.41
N CYS A 80 -3.47 -4.00 -12.31
CA CYS A 80 -4.88 -4.37 -12.20
C CYS A 80 -5.80 -3.16 -12.46
N LEU A 81 -5.36 -1.96 -12.05
CA LEU A 81 -6.04 -0.69 -12.30
C LEU A 81 -5.29 0.17 -13.34
N TYR A 82 -5.35 -0.22 -14.61
CA TYR A 82 -4.79 0.58 -15.71
C TYR A 82 -5.79 1.61 -16.24
N LEU A 83 -5.65 2.87 -15.82
CA LEU A 83 -6.45 4.01 -16.30
C LEU A 83 -5.57 4.98 -17.09
N PRO A 84 -5.48 4.85 -18.44
CA PRO A 84 -4.70 5.76 -19.25
C PRO A 84 -5.40 7.13 -19.35
N VAL A 85 -5.03 8.06 -18.48
CA VAL A 85 -5.51 9.44 -18.56
C VAL A 85 -4.75 10.16 -19.68
N ARG A 86 -5.41 10.35 -20.83
CA ARG A 86 -4.82 10.97 -22.03
C ARG A 86 -5.17 12.46 -22.23
N GLY A 87 -5.95 13.04 -21.32
CA GLY A 87 -6.39 14.44 -21.40
C GLY A 87 -6.13 15.19 -20.10
N TYR A 88 -5.85 16.49 -20.21
CA TYR A 88 -5.79 17.39 -19.07
C TYR A 88 -7.20 17.72 -18.60
N PHE A 89 -7.39 17.79 -17.28
CA PHE A 89 -8.65 18.26 -16.73
C PHE A 89 -8.81 19.76 -17.03
N PRO A 90 -9.92 20.22 -17.63
CA PRO A 90 -10.08 21.61 -18.02
C PRO A 90 -10.12 22.51 -16.79
N ILE A 91 -9.39 23.63 -16.81
CA ILE A 91 -9.25 24.55 -15.66
C ILE A 91 -10.60 25.03 -15.13
N ASN A 92 -11.57 25.24 -16.01
CA ASN A 92 -12.93 25.69 -15.67
C ASN A 92 -13.70 24.67 -14.82
N ALA A 93 -13.38 23.38 -14.93
CA ALA A 93 -14.03 22.32 -14.17
C ALA A 93 -13.37 22.06 -12.81
N TYR A 94 -12.22 22.68 -12.49
CA TYR A 94 -11.57 22.45 -11.19
C TYR A 94 -12.46 22.81 -9.99
N TRP A 95 -13.40 23.75 -10.16
CA TRP A 95 -14.35 24.12 -9.12
C TRP A 95 -15.29 22.97 -8.73
N THR A 96 -15.48 21.94 -9.58
CA THR A 96 -16.32 20.79 -9.22
C THR A 96 -15.66 19.84 -8.23
N LEU A 97 -14.31 19.83 -8.12
CA LEU A 97 -13.59 18.98 -7.17
C LEU A 97 -13.98 19.24 -5.70
N PRO A 98 -13.95 20.48 -5.17
CA PRO A 98 -14.35 20.73 -3.78
C PRO A 98 -15.83 20.44 -3.55
N ILE A 99 -16.70 20.66 -4.55
CA ILE A 99 -18.13 20.34 -4.44
C ILE A 99 -18.32 18.83 -4.26
N ILE A 100 -17.67 18.02 -5.09
CA ILE A 100 -17.72 16.55 -4.98
C ILE A 100 -17.14 16.10 -3.63
N GLY A 101 -16.05 16.72 -3.17
CA GLY A 101 -15.45 16.43 -1.87
C GLY A 101 -16.41 16.68 -0.70
N ILE A 102 -17.12 17.82 -0.70
CA ILE A 102 -18.13 18.12 0.33
C ILE A 102 -19.29 17.13 0.27
N VAL A 103 -19.80 16.83 -0.93
CA VAL A 103 -20.90 15.88 -1.10
C VAL A 103 -20.51 14.49 -0.60
N LEU A 104 -19.34 13.98 -0.98
CA LEU A 104 -18.84 12.68 -0.50
C LEU A 104 -18.59 12.70 1.01
N GLY A 105 -18.05 13.78 1.57
CA GLY A 105 -17.83 13.94 3.01
C GLY A 105 -19.11 14.05 3.83
N LEU A 106 -20.22 14.52 3.24
CA LEU A 106 -21.54 14.50 3.87
C LEU A 106 -22.22 13.13 3.79
N LEU A 107 -21.82 12.30 2.83
CA LEU A 107 -22.38 10.97 2.58
C LEU A 107 -21.65 9.86 3.33
N ALA A 108 -20.36 10.08 3.64
CA ALA A 108 -19.51 9.19 4.42
C ALA A 108 -19.88 9.22 5.92
#